data_AF-A0AAD7C0V9-F1
#
_entry.id   AF-A0AAD7C0V9-F1
#
_cell.length_a   1.000
_cell.length_b   1.000
_cell.length_c   1.000
_cell.angle_alpha   90.00
_cell.angle_beta   90.00
_cell.angle_gamma   90.00
#
_symmetry.space_group_name_H-M   'P 1'
#
loop_
_entity.id
_entity.type
_entity.pdbx_description
1 polymer ?
#
loop_
_entity_poly.entity_id
_entity_poly.type
_entity_poly.pdbx_seq_one_letter_code
_entity_poly.pdbx_strand_id
1 'polypeptide(L)'
;NAAWPIRDERVMLKYFVKHKSTAGDGCSFKLQQYNAVVPLVNAVTTHGGPKTAKSCKNKFNSLKRIFRLIQDIQKQFGFHWDNETGANIDVASADAWSAYVKRVGNDVKPFRNKGWAHLSLMEQMMPATAKGTHV
;
A
#
# COMPACT_ATOMS: atom_id res chain seq x y z
N ASN A 1 19.32 -9.35 -6.42
CA ASN A 1 17.86 -9.20 -6.19
C ASN A 1 17.50 -7.71 -6.32
N ALA A 2 16.35 -7.35 -6.90
CA ALA A 2 15.97 -5.93 -7.04
C ALA A 2 15.56 -5.35 -5.67
N ALA A 3 16.19 -4.25 -5.26
CA ALA A 3 15.78 -3.53 -4.06
C ALA A 3 14.68 -2.52 -4.39
N TRP A 4 13.83 -2.23 -3.41
CA TRP A 4 12.74 -1.26 -3.53
C TRP A 4 12.79 -0.24 -2.38
N PRO A 5 13.73 0.71 -2.42
CA PRO A 5 13.69 1.88 -1.57
C PRO A 5 12.37 2.65 -1.72
N ILE A 6 11.99 3.37 -0.67
CA ILE A 6 10.77 4.21 -0.65
C ILE A 6 10.75 5.20 -1.82
N ARG A 7 11.92 5.73 -2.24
CA ARG A 7 12.05 6.62 -3.40
C ARG A 7 11.52 5.98 -4.68
N ASP A 8 11.92 4.75 -4.93
CA ASP A 8 11.59 4.01 -6.15
C ASP A 8 10.11 3.62 -6.17
N GLU A 9 9.60 3.16 -5.03
CA GLU A 9 8.17 2.89 -4.83
C GLU A 9 7.34 4.16 -5.07
N ARG A 10 7.78 5.31 -4.53
CA ARG A 10 7.09 6.58 -4.67
C ARG A 10 7.05 7.08 -6.12
N VAL A 11 8.15 6.93 -6.88
CA VAL A 11 8.16 7.25 -8.32
C VAL A 11 7.17 6.39 -9.08
N MET A 12 7.17 5.08 -8.81
CA MET A 12 6.23 4.15 -9.43
C MET A 12 4.76 4.51 -9.11
N LEU A 13 4.44 4.76 -7.83
CA LEU A 13 3.09 5.10 -7.40
C LEU A 13 2.63 6.44 -7.97
N LYS A 14 3.48 7.47 -7.99
CA LYS A 14 3.16 8.77 -8.60
C LYS A 14 2.82 8.64 -10.09
N TYR A 15 3.54 7.78 -10.82
CA TYR A 15 3.21 7.48 -12.21
C TYR A 15 1.82 6.84 -12.33
N PHE A 16 1.49 5.85 -11.50
CA PHE A 16 0.19 5.19 -11.53
C PHE A 16 -0.97 6.08 -11.09
N VAL A 17 -0.76 6.98 -10.12
CA VAL A 17 -1.75 8.02 -9.76
C VAL A 17 -2.10 8.88 -10.97
N LYS A 18 -1.11 9.32 -11.75
CA LYS A 18 -1.34 10.12 -12.96
C LYS A 18 -2.09 9.34 -14.05
N HIS A 19 -1.89 8.02 -14.12
CA HIS A 19 -2.49 7.15 -15.14
C HIS A 19 -3.68 6.34 -14.61
N LYS A 20 -4.25 6.70 -13.45
CA LYS A 20 -5.31 5.91 -12.80
C LYS A 20 -6.56 5.70 -13.65
N SER A 21 -6.86 6.64 -14.57
CA SER A 21 -7.97 6.53 -15.53
C SER A 21 -7.79 5.39 -16.53
N THR A 22 -6.56 4.90 -16.71
CA THR A 22 -6.25 3.76 -17.60
C THR A 22 -6.32 2.41 -16.87
N ALA A 23 -6.56 2.42 -15.55
CA ALA A 23 -6.68 1.21 -14.76
C ALA A 23 -8.03 0.53 -15.01
N GLY A 24 -8.02 -0.79 -15.13
CA GLY A 24 -9.23 -1.60 -15.09
C GLY A 24 -9.67 -1.90 -13.66
N ASP A 25 -10.59 -2.86 -13.53
CA ASP A 25 -11.20 -3.25 -12.27
C ASP A 25 -10.18 -3.51 -11.15
N GLY A 26 -10.54 -3.02 -9.96
CA GLY A 26 -9.71 -3.11 -8.77
C GLY A 26 -8.36 -2.41 -8.90
N CYS A 27 -8.24 -1.38 -9.76
CA CYS A 27 -6.99 -0.68 -10.08
C CYS A 27 -5.93 -1.63 -10.65
N SER A 28 -6.26 -2.33 -11.73
CA SER A 28 -5.35 -3.22 -12.46
C SER A 28 -4.79 -2.52 -13.70
N PHE A 29 -3.47 -2.47 -13.83
CA PHE A 29 -2.80 -1.86 -14.98
C PHE A 29 -2.38 -2.90 -16.03
N LYS A 30 -2.43 -2.53 -17.31
CA LYS A 30 -1.92 -3.34 -18.42
C LYS A 30 -0.39 -3.37 -18.44
N LEU A 31 0.20 -4.38 -19.08
CA LEU A 31 1.66 -4.53 -19.21
C LEU A 31 2.34 -3.26 -19.75
N GLN A 32 1.70 -2.55 -20.68
CA GLN A 32 2.18 -1.29 -21.24
C GLN A 32 2.51 -0.24 -20.18
N GLN A 33 1.67 -0.10 -19.14
CA GLN A 33 1.92 0.87 -18.06
C GLN A 33 3.11 0.47 -17.19
N TYR A 34 3.32 -0.84 -16.99
CA TYR A 34 4.52 -1.33 -16.30
C TYR A 34 5.78 -1.15 -17.14
N ASN A 35 5.71 -1.33 -18.46
CA ASN A 35 6.84 -1.04 -19.34
C ASN A 35 7.19 0.46 -19.33
N ALA A 36 6.18 1.33 -19.32
CA ALA A 36 6.37 2.78 -19.30
C ALA A 36 6.96 3.31 -17.98
N VAL A 37 6.66 2.67 -16.84
CA VAL A 37 7.21 3.10 -15.54
C VAL A 37 8.64 2.63 -15.28
N VAL A 38 9.08 1.52 -15.91
CA VAL A 38 10.43 0.96 -15.77
C VAL A 38 11.55 2.00 -15.95
N PRO A 39 11.62 2.77 -17.06
CA PRO A 39 12.69 3.75 -17.25
C PRO A 39 12.66 4.84 -16.17
N LEU A 40 11.48 5.26 -15.72
CA LEU A 40 11.33 6.29 -14.68
C LEU A 40 11.87 5.82 -13.32
N VAL A 41 11.60 4.57 -12.94
CA VAL A 41 12.07 4.03 -11.67
C VAL A 41 13.57 3.72 -11.73
N ASN A 42 14.05 3.14 -12.84
CA ASN A 42 15.47 2.85 -13.00
C ASN A 42 16.34 4.12 -13.01
N ALA A 43 15.82 5.24 -13.52
CA ALA A 43 16.53 6.54 -13.48
C ALA A 43 16.80 7.05 -12.05
N VAL A 44 16.00 6.67 -11.06
CA VAL A 44 16.18 7.06 -9.65
C VAL A 44 16.78 5.96 -8.77
N THR A 45 16.94 4.76 -9.32
CA THR A 45 17.40 3.58 -8.58
C THR A 45 18.89 3.72 -8.31
N THR A 46 19.26 3.80 -7.03
CA THR A 46 20.66 3.87 -6.60
C THR A 46 21.16 2.60 -5.93
N HIS A 47 20.26 1.64 -5.64
CA HIS A 47 20.58 0.41 -4.93
C HIS A 47 19.80 -0.79 -5.52
N GLY A 48 20.48 -1.94 -5.63
CA GLY A 48 19.94 -3.17 -6.20
C GLY A 48 19.99 -3.21 -7.73
N GLY A 49 19.58 -4.35 -8.29
CA GLY A 49 19.55 -4.55 -9.75
C GLY A 49 18.44 -3.77 -10.46
N PRO A 50 18.53 -3.61 -11.79
CA PRO A 50 17.51 -2.91 -12.58
C PRO A 50 16.15 -3.58 -12.44
N LYS A 51 15.10 -2.75 -12.42
CA LYS A 51 13.72 -3.20 -12.33
C LYS A 51 13.20 -3.54 -13.73
N THR A 52 12.38 -4.57 -13.78
CA THR A 52 11.68 -5.02 -14.98
C THR A 52 10.19 -4.73 -14.83
N ALA A 53 9.43 -4.78 -15.93
CA ALA A 53 7.98 -4.62 -15.85
C ALA A 53 7.34 -5.68 -14.95
N LYS A 54 7.86 -6.92 -14.95
CA LYS A 54 7.45 -7.99 -14.05
C LYS A 54 7.71 -7.62 -12.58
N SER A 55 8.89 -7.09 -12.25
CA SER A 55 9.17 -6.70 -10.86
C SER A 55 8.32 -5.51 -10.42
N CYS A 56 8.05 -4.54 -11.29
CA CYS A 56 7.14 -3.42 -11.02
C CYS A 56 5.71 -3.90 -10.76
N LYS A 57 5.20 -4.83 -11.58
CA LYS A 57 3.87 -5.44 -11.38
C LYS A 57 3.78 -6.16 -10.05
N ASN A 58 4.76 -7.02 -9.74
CA ASN A 58 4.79 -7.75 -8.48
C ASN A 58 4.84 -6.81 -7.28
N LYS A 59 5.65 -5.75 -7.38
CA LYS A 59 5.76 -4.75 -6.32
C LYS A 59 4.46 -3.98 -6.11
N PHE A 60 3.83 -3.53 -7.19
CA PHE A 60 2.55 -2.84 -7.12
C PHE A 60 1.45 -3.71 -6.49
N ASN A 61 1.38 -5.00 -6.85
CA ASN A 61 0.45 -5.94 -6.23
C ASN A 61 0.72 -6.12 -4.72
N SER A 62 1.98 -6.15 -4.30
CA SER A 62 2.35 -6.18 -2.88
C SER A 62 1.88 -4.91 -2.15
N LEU A 63 2.07 -3.73 -2.74
CA LEU A 63 1.59 -2.46 -2.17
C LEU A 63 0.06 -2.42 -2.06
N LYS A 64 -0.66 -2.96 -3.05
CA LYS A 64 -2.12 -3.12 -2.98
C LYS A 64 -2.58 -4.05 -1.86
N ARG A 65 -1.86 -5.14 -1.60
CA ARG A 65 -2.15 -6.04 -0.48
C ARG A 65 -1.99 -5.29 0.85
N ILE A 66 -0.89 -4.54 1.02
CA ILE A 66 -0.66 -3.72 2.21
C ILE A 66 -1.78 -2.69 2.39
N PHE A 67 -2.17 -1.98 1.32
CA PHE A 67 -3.26 -1.02 1.38
C PHE A 67 -4.57 -1.65 1.87
N ARG A 68 -4.93 -2.83 1.37
CA ARG A 68 -6.13 -3.56 1.82
C ARG A 68 -6.05 -3.98 3.28
N LEU A 69 -4.87 -4.36 3.77
CA LEU A 69 -4.67 -4.65 5.20
C LEU A 69 -4.90 -3.40 6.05
N ILE A 70 -4.39 -2.24 5.62
CA ILE A 70 -4.60 -0.97 6.31
C ILE A 70 -6.09 -0.59 6.32
N GLN A 71 -6.78 -0.76 5.20
CA GLN A 71 -8.23 -0.55 5.14
C GLN A 71 -9.00 -1.49 6.08
N ASP A 72 -8.53 -2.72 6.27
CA ASP A 72 -9.15 -3.65 7.22
C ASP A 72 -8.90 -3.22 8.68
N ILE A 73 -7.69 -2.73 9.00
CA ILE A 73 -7.37 -2.14 10.31
C ILE A 73 -8.28 -0.95 10.59
N GLN A 74 -8.41 -0.01 9.64
CA GLN A 74 -9.27 1.17 9.75
C GLN A 74 -10.75 0.84 9.93
N LYS A 75 -11.19 -0.36 9.56
CA LYS A 75 -12.56 -0.84 9.76
C LYS A 75 -12.78 -1.47 11.12
N GLN A 76 -11.73 -1.85 11.84
CA GLN A 76 -11.89 -2.46 13.17
C GLN A 76 -12.34 -1.39 14.17
N PHE A 77 -13.43 -1.69 14.88
CA PHE A 77 -13.88 -0.84 15.97
C PHE A 77 -12.82 -0.82 17.08
N GLY A 78 -12.52 0.37 17.59
CA GLY A 78 -11.52 0.56 18.65
C GLY A 78 -10.07 0.64 18.17
N PHE A 79 -9.80 0.50 16.86
CA PHE A 79 -8.49 0.86 16.30
C PHE A 79 -8.52 2.26 15.72
N HIS A 80 -7.47 3.02 16.01
CA HIS A 80 -7.18 4.27 15.33
C HIS A 80 -6.23 3.98 14.16
N TRP A 81 -6.20 4.84 13.14
CA TRP A 81 -5.14 4.80 12.14
C TRP A 81 -4.53 6.17 11.98
N ASP A 82 -3.21 6.22 12.14
CA ASP A 82 -2.39 7.38 11.84
C ASP A 82 -1.30 7.02 10.81
N ASN A 83 -0.95 7.96 9.95
CA ASN A 83 -0.02 7.73 8.86
C ASN A 83 1.45 7.61 9.30
N GLU A 84 1.75 8.03 10.53
CA GLU A 84 3.10 7.94 11.12
C GLU A 84 3.19 6.78 12.11
N THR A 85 2.18 6.62 12.95
CA THR A 85 2.14 5.66 14.06
C THR A 85 1.28 4.42 13.79
N GLY A 86 0.62 4.32 12.63
CA GLY A 86 -0.12 3.12 12.23
C GLY A 86 -1.38 2.91 13.09
N ALA A 87 -1.59 1.70 13.60
CA ALA A 87 -2.76 1.39 14.42
C ALA A 87 -2.74 2.04 15.83
N ASN A 88 -1.60 2.63 16.23
CA ASN A 88 -1.38 3.31 17.52
C ASN A 88 -1.90 2.51 18.72
N ILE A 89 -1.50 1.23 18.80
CA ILE A 89 -1.93 0.28 19.83
C ILE A 89 -1.16 0.51 21.13
N ASP A 90 -1.91 0.92 22.15
CA ASP A 90 -1.47 1.09 23.54
C ASP A 90 -1.66 -0.18 24.39
N VAL A 91 -1.50 -0.05 25.71
CA VAL A 91 -1.68 -1.17 26.66
C VAL A 91 -3.14 -1.64 26.70
N ALA A 92 -4.11 -0.71 26.62
CA ALA A 92 -5.53 -1.03 26.70
C ALA A 92 -6.04 -1.79 25.47
N SER A 93 -5.45 -1.55 24.30
CA SER A 93 -5.83 -2.16 23.02
C SER A 93 -4.93 -3.36 22.62
N ALA A 94 -3.95 -3.74 23.44
CA ALA A 94 -2.99 -4.80 23.13
C ALA A 94 -3.63 -6.19 22.94
N ASP A 95 -4.63 -6.52 23.74
CA ASP A 95 -5.34 -7.80 23.63
C ASP A 95 -6.22 -7.85 22.38
N ALA A 96 -6.92 -6.75 22.08
CA ALA A 96 -7.70 -6.60 20.86
C ALA A 96 -6.81 -6.73 19.61
N TRP A 97 -5.63 -6.10 19.62
CA TRP A 97 -4.64 -6.24 18.54
C TRP A 97 -4.15 -7.69 18.41
N SER A 98 -3.85 -8.35 19.52
CA SER A 98 -3.39 -9.75 19.51
C SER A 98 -4.44 -10.71 18.96
N ALA A 99 -5.71 -10.52 19.33
CA ALA A 99 -6.84 -11.27 18.79
C ALA A 99 -7.02 -10.98 17.29
N TYR A 100 -6.91 -9.71 16.88
CA TYR A 100 -6.95 -9.30 15.48
C TYR A 100 -5.85 -9.98 14.65
N VAL A 101 -4.58 -9.91 15.09
CA VAL A 101 -3.43 -10.56 14.41
C VAL A 101 -3.63 -12.06 14.28
N LYS A 102 -4.17 -12.75 15.29
CA LYS A 102 -4.49 -14.19 15.21
C LYS A 102 -5.54 -14.48 14.13
N ARG A 103 -6.52 -13.59 13.95
CA ARG A 103 -7.58 -13.72 12.94
C ARG A 103 -7.09 -13.43 11.52
N VAL A 104 -6.31 -12.37 11.32
CA VAL A 104 -5.95 -11.88 9.98
C VAL A 104 -4.55 -12.29 9.49
N GLY A 105 -3.70 -12.77 10.40
CA GLY A 105 -2.34 -13.24 10.11
C GLY A 105 -1.22 -12.24 10.44
N ASN A 106 0.02 -12.69 10.29
CA ASN A 106 1.20 -11.97 10.76
C ASN A 106 1.57 -10.73 9.91
N ASP A 107 1.02 -10.58 8.71
CA ASP A 107 1.35 -9.47 7.81
C ASP A 107 0.93 -8.10 8.35
N VAL A 108 0.00 -8.06 9.30
CA VAL A 108 -0.45 -6.79 9.92
C VAL A 108 0.47 -6.33 11.05
N LYS A 109 1.31 -7.21 11.61
CA LYS A 109 2.19 -6.91 12.75
C LYS A 109 3.05 -5.65 12.56
N PRO A 110 3.64 -5.37 11.38
CA PRO A 110 4.40 -4.15 11.18
C PRO A 110 3.59 -2.89 11.42
N PHE A 111 2.27 -2.91 11.21
CA PHE A 111 1.40 -1.75 11.31
C PHE A 111 0.84 -1.50 12.72
N ARG A 112 1.27 -2.28 13.74
CA ARG A 112 0.84 -2.07 15.13
C ARG A 112 1.08 -0.63 15.58
N ASN A 113 2.32 -0.16 15.43
CA ASN A 113 2.78 1.17 15.86
C ASN A 113 3.70 1.81 14.80
N LYS A 114 3.44 1.53 13.53
CA LYS A 114 4.17 2.09 12.40
C LYS A 114 3.22 2.35 11.25
N GLY A 115 3.18 3.60 10.80
CA GLY A 115 2.35 4.01 9.68
C GLY A 115 2.93 3.56 8.34
N TRP A 116 2.32 4.07 7.26
CA TRP A 116 2.71 3.71 5.90
C TRP A 116 2.75 4.91 4.96
N ALA A 117 3.97 5.25 4.54
CA ALA A 117 4.26 6.44 3.74
C ALA A 117 3.57 6.48 2.36
N HIS A 118 2.96 5.37 1.92
CA HIS A 118 2.28 5.29 0.63
C HIS A 118 0.76 5.37 0.72
N LEU A 119 0.18 5.49 1.93
CA LEU A 119 -1.27 5.43 2.09
C LEU A 119 -1.98 6.49 1.26
N SER A 120 -1.56 7.75 1.36
CA SER A 120 -2.15 8.87 0.60
C SER A 120 -2.09 8.67 -0.92
N LEU A 121 -0.99 8.12 -1.45
CA LEU A 121 -0.89 7.83 -2.89
C LEU A 121 -1.82 6.68 -3.31
N MET A 122 -1.99 5.69 -2.45
CA MET A 122 -2.89 4.56 -2.72
C MET A 122 -4.35 4.97 -2.65
N GLU A 123 -4.75 5.82 -1.70
CA GLU A 123 -6.11 6.36 -1.59
C GLU A 123 -6.50 7.18 -2.82
N GLN A 124 -5.56 7.92 -3.42
CA GLN A 124 -5.80 8.67 -4.67
C GLN A 124 -6.10 7.77 -5.88
N MET A 125 -5.62 6.52 -5.88
CA MET A 125 -5.87 5.54 -6.95
C MET A 125 -7.07 4.64 -6.64
N MET A 126 -7.22 4.26 -5.38
CA MET A 126 -8.19 3.31 -4.88
C MET A 126 -8.90 3.96 -3.69
N PRO A 127 -9.90 4.83 -3.94
CA PRO A 127 -10.62 5.46 -2.84
C PRO A 127 -11.17 4.38 -1.93
N ALA A 128 -11.00 4.55 -0.62
CA ALA A 128 -11.68 3.70 0.33
C ALA A 128 -13.17 3.75 0.03
N THR A 129 -13.82 2.59 0.03
CA THR A 129 -15.27 2.50 -0.14
C THR A 129 -15.87 3.39 0.94
N ALA A 130 -16.36 4.57 0.55
CA ALA A 130 -16.97 5.50 1.48
C ALA A 130 -18.08 4.72 2.20
N LYS A 131 -18.10 4.77 3.54
CA LYS A 131 -19.22 4.23 4.30
C LYS A 131 -20.46 4.96 3.77
N GLY A 132 -21.31 4.24 3.07
CA GLY A 132 -22.60 4.77 2.66
C GLY A 132 -23.33 5.24 3.91
N THR A 133 -23.54 6.55 4.02
CA THR A 133 -24.48 7.11 4.97
C THR A 133 -25.86 6.63 4.52
N HIS A 134 -26.36 5.58 5.14
CA HIS A 134 -27.78 5.27 5.04
C HIS A 134 -28.52 6.37 5.82
N VAL A 135 -29.28 7.17 5.07
CA VAL A 135 -30.25 8.14 5.58
C VAL A 135 -31.46 7.38 6.13
#